data_AF-A0A519S0U0-F1
#
_entry.id   AF-A0A519S0U0-F1
#
_cell.length_a   1.000
_cell.length_b   1.000
_cell.length_c   1.000
_cell.angle_alpha   90.00
_cell.angle_beta   90.00
_cell.angle_gamma   90.00
#
_symmetry.space_group_name_H-M   'P 1'
#
loop_
_entity.id
_entity.type
_entity.pdbx_description
1 polymer ?
#
loop_
_entity_poly.entity_id
_entity_poly.type
_entity_poly.pdbx_seq_one_letter_code
_entity_poly.pdbx_strand_id
1 'polypeptide(L)'
;FANTFTYKFYASADKVITAALATAYQKDPSIVGKTILSTRQAYTGPDYFLASGGTFEEEKNMTNDVGLSVFTPNWVIPTADKRKIPALVADPSDLFDSSNNYKLPASFPNEPSLINIFPAFKKFSGKMYAQSNQNWLGDIPIIRLGEVYLIAAEAAILASNDVLKASNYVNVIRKRAAITSREAEMLATPAEMNVAYILKERGRELAGEHTRWIDLKRTGNLTTAYFQQTNPIIAPNFDPKKHTVRPIPQYFLDAITNASEFGNNGY
;
A
#
# COMPACT_ATOMS: atom_id res chain seq x y z
N PHE A 1 -16.02 -3.40 2.09
CA PHE A 1 -14.70 -2.93 1.66
C PHE A 1 -13.92 -2.48 2.89
N ALA A 2 -13.18 -3.38 3.53
CA ALA A 2 -12.39 -3.04 4.71
C ALA A 2 -11.07 -2.39 4.27
N ASN A 3 -11.09 -1.09 3.95
CA ASN A 3 -9.91 -0.23 3.83
C ASN A 3 -8.73 -0.79 2.96
N THR A 4 -9.01 -1.29 1.75
CA THR A 4 -7.97 -1.82 0.83
C THR A 4 -7.64 -0.91 -0.33
N PHE A 5 -6.36 -0.92 -0.68
CA PHE A 5 -5.84 -0.53 -1.98
C PHE A 5 -6.08 -1.66 -2.98
N THR A 6 -6.88 -1.43 -4.01
CA THR A 6 -7.01 -2.38 -5.14
C THR A 6 -5.85 -2.15 -6.11
N TYR A 7 -5.06 -3.18 -6.40
CA TYR A 7 -4.18 -3.15 -7.56
C TYR A 7 -5.05 -3.35 -8.81
N LYS A 8 -5.25 -2.29 -9.62
CA LYS A 8 -5.99 -2.41 -10.89
C LYS A 8 -5.03 -2.94 -11.96
N PHE A 9 -5.23 -4.18 -12.40
CA PHE A 9 -4.62 -4.68 -13.63
C PHE A 9 -5.31 -4.06 -14.85
N TYR A 10 -4.52 -3.65 -15.84
CA TYR A 10 -5.03 -2.97 -17.02
C TYR A 10 -5.34 -3.95 -18.14
N ALA A 11 -6.60 -4.36 -18.31
CA ALA A 11 -7.01 -5.12 -19.50
C ALA A 11 -6.98 -4.21 -20.74
N SER A 12 -6.30 -4.65 -21.80
CA SER A 12 -6.14 -3.93 -23.07
C SER A 12 -7.42 -3.94 -23.93
N ALA A 13 -8.27 -4.96 -23.72
CA ALA A 13 -9.59 -5.14 -24.31
C ALA A 13 -10.51 -5.84 -23.31
N ASP A 14 -11.83 -5.76 -23.56
CA ASP A 14 -12.82 -6.51 -22.80
C ASP A 14 -12.54 -8.02 -22.95
N LYS A 15 -12.56 -8.75 -21.84
CA LYS A 15 -12.33 -10.21 -21.82
C LYS A 15 -13.50 -10.94 -21.19
N VAL A 16 -14.07 -11.87 -21.93
CA VAL A 16 -15.09 -12.79 -21.42
C VAL A 16 -14.42 -14.00 -20.78
N ILE A 17 -14.82 -14.32 -19.56
CA ILE A 17 -14.29 -15.50 -18.83
C ILE A 17 -14.82 -16.77 -19.49
N THR A 18 -13.92 -17.58 -20.06
CA THR A 18 -14.26 -18.87 -20.69
C THR A 18 -14.26 -20.01 -19.66
N ALA A 19 -14.86 -21.16 -20.00
CA ALA A 19 -14.81 -22.35 -19.15
C ALA A 19 -13.37 -22.86 -18.97
N ALA A 20 -12.56 -22.84 -20.04
CA ALA A 20 -11.14 -23.20 -19.95
C ALA A 20 -10.37 -22.29 -18.99
N LEU A 21 -10.67 -20.98 -19.02
CA LEU A 21 -10.09 -20.01 -18.09
C LEU A 21 -10.52 -20.28 -16.65
N ALA A 22 -11.82 -20.51 -16.43
CA ALA A 22 -12.33 -20.82 -15.11
C ALA A 22 -11.67 -22.08 -14.53
N THR A 23 -11.50 -23.13 -15.34
CA THR A 23 -10.78 -24.35 -14.93
C THR A 23 -9.32 -24.07 -14.61
N ALA A 24 -8.61 -23.35 -15.49
CA ALA A 24 -7.19 -23.05 -15.32
C ALA A 24 -6.87 -22.24 -14.06
N TYR A 25 -7.77 -21.34 -13.65
CA TYR A 25 -7.62 -20.49 -12.46
C TYR A 25 -8.51 -20.94 -11.29
N GLN A 26 -8.99 -22.19 -11.32
CA GLN A 26 -9.82 -22.81 -10.30
C GLN A 26 -11.01 -21.94 -9.86
N LYS A 27 -11.65 -21.25 -10.80
CA LYS A 27 -12.83 -20.43 -10.53
C LYS A 27 -14.10 -21.25 -10.47
N ASP A 28 -15.13 -20.64 -9.93
CA ASP A 28 -16.46 -21.21 -9.88
C ASP A 28 -17.12 -21.11 -11.28
N PRO A 29 -17.77 -22.16 -11.80
CA PRO A 29 -18.42 -22.09 -13.12
C PRO A 29 -19.43 -20.94 -13.28
N SER A 30 -20.00 -20.42 -12.17
CA SER A 30 -20.94 -19.28 -12.18
C SER A 30 -20.35 -17.96 -12.68
N ILE A 31 -19.03 -17.84 -12.82
CA ILE A 31 -18.40 -16.63 -13.37
C ILE A 31 -18.11 -16.73 -14.87
N VAL A 32 -18.32 -17.89 -15.50
CA VAL A 32 -18.18 -18.05 -16.94
C VAL A 32 -19.18 -17.14 -17.65
N GLY A 33 -18.71 -16.45 -18.69
CA GLY A 33 -19.52 -15.46 -19.43
C GLY A 33 -19.50 -14.05 -18.84
N LYS A 34 -18.96 -13.84 -17.63
CA LYS A 34 -18.75 -12.47 -17.12
C LYS A 34 -17.64 -11.78 -17.90
N THR A 35 -17.81 -10.48 -18.16
CA THR A 35 -16.84 -9.65 -18.87
C THR A 35 -16.00 -8.85 -17.89
N ILE A 36 -14.68 -8.95 -18.03
CA ILE A 36 -13.71 -8.03 -17.43
C ILE A 36 -13.53 -6.89 -18.43
N LEU A 37 -13.94 -5.69 -18.04
CA LEU A 37 -13.87 -4.52 -18.92
C LEU A 37 -12.43 -4.07 -19.17
N SER A 38 -12.19 -3.60 -20.39
CA SER A 38 -10.99 -2.88 -20.76
C SER A 38 -10.83 -1.64 -19.90
N THR A 39 -9.59 -1.37 -19.54
CA THR A 39 -9.19 -0.14 -18.86
C THR A 39 -8.48 0.83 -19.81
N ARG A 40 -8.29 0.43 -21.07
CA ARG A 40 -7.59 1.21 -22.09
C ARG A 40 -8.28 2.54 -22.40
N GLN A 41 -9.62 2.57 -22.36
CA GLN A 41 -10.38 3.81 -22.59
C GLN A 41 -10.45 4.74 -21.37
N ALA A 42 -10.07 4.27 -20.18
CA ALA A 42 -10.20 5.06 -18.95
C ALA A 42 -9.00 5.99 -18.67
N TYR A 43 -7.90 5.85 -19.41
CA TYR A 43 -6.73 6.70 -19.24
C TYR A 43 -6.73 7.84 -20.27
N THR A 44 -6.98 9.06 -19.80
CA THR A 44 -6.96 10.30 -20.61
C THR A 44 -5.77 11.21 -20.27
N GLY A 45 -4.77 10.70 -19.56
CA GLY A 45 -3.58 11.48 -19.21
C GLY A 45 -2.61 11.63 -20.38
N PRO A 46 -1.51 12.38 -20.21
CA PRO A 46 -0.70 12.81 -21.34
C PRO A 46 0.04 11.65 -22.00
N ASP A 47 0.22 11.76 -23.32
CA ASP A 47 1.04 10.85 -24.09
C ASP A 47 2.50 10.88 -23.61
N TYR A 48 3.12 9.71 -23.61
CA TYR A 48 4.47 9.51 -23.11
C TYR A 48 5.53 9.98 -24.10
N PHE A 49 6.58 10.62 -23.59
CA PHE A 49 7.83 10.76 -24.33
C PHE A 49 8.77 9.59 -23.99
N LEU A 50 8.83 8.60 -24.89
CA LEU A 50 9.93 7.64 -24.94
C LEU A 50 10.87 8.07 -26.06
N ALA A 51 12.11 8.42 -25.70
CA ALA A 51 13.13 8.89 -26.65
C ALA A 51 13.44 7.88 -27.78
N SER A 52 13.00 6.63 -27.62
CA SER A 52 13.19 5.51 -28.56
C SER A 52 11.89 4.95 -29.15
N GLY A 53 10.74 5.62 -28.99
CA GLY A 53 9.46 5.14 -29.55
C GLY A 53 8.92 3.84 -28.94
N GLY A 54 9.49 3.40 -27.79
CA GLY A 54 8.96 2.29 -27.02
C GLY A 54 7.59 2.61 -26.43
N THR A 55 6.96 1.61 -25.81
CA THR A 55 5.75 1.77 -24.98
C THR A 55 6.04 1.16 -23.62
N PHE A 56 5.67 1.84 -22.54
CA PHE A 56 5.89 1.34 -21.17
C PHE A 56 5.27 -0.04 -20.93
N GLU A 57 6.01 -0.92 -20.25
CA GLU A 57 5.55 -2.27 -19.89
C GLU A 57 4.33 -2.26 -18.95
N GLU A 58 4.12 -1.20 -18.16
CA GLU A 58 2.94 -1.06 -17.29
C GLU A 58 1.61 -1.03 -18.07
N GLU A 59 1.62 -0.70 -19.38
CA GLU A 59 0.43 -0.70 -20.25
C GLU A 59 0.36 -1.92 -21.18
N LYS A 60 1.47 -2.65 -21.40
CA LYS A 60 1.56 -3.73 -22.40
C LYS A 60 1.90 -5.12 -21.88
N ASN A 61 2.16 -5.33 -20.60
CA ASN A 61 2.29 -6.68 -20.04
C ASN A 61 0.97 -7.48 -20.02
N MET A 62 -0.01 -7.10 -20.84
CA MET A 62 -1.25 -7.84 -21.06
C MET A 62 -1.47 -8.22 -22.51
N THR A 63 -0.49 -8.01 -23.40
CA THR A 63 -0.53 -8.62 -24.75
C THR A 63 -0.45 -10.15 -24.66
N ASN A 64 0.16 -10.68 -23.60
CA ASN A 64 0.25 -12.10 -23.24
C ASN A 64 -0.74 -12.50 -22.14
N ASP A 65 -1.55 -11.57 -21.62
CA ASP A 65 -2.47 -11.92 -20.56
C ASP A 65 -3.63 -12.70 -21.19
N VAL A 66 -3.60 -14.01 -21.00
CA VAL A 66 -4.76 -14.87 -21.25
C VAL A 66 -5.67 -14.94 -20.01
N GLY A 67 -5.33 -14.22 -18.93
CA GLY A 67 -5.81 -14.40 -17.57
C GLY A 67 -6.90 -13.44 -17.07
N LEU A 68 -7.13 -13.51 -15.74
CA LEU A 68 -8.06 -12.67 -14.98
C LEU A 68 -7.33 -11.44 -14.41
N SER A 69 -8.03 -10.31 -14.26
CA SER A 69 -7.53 -9.18 -13.45
C SER A 69 -7.13 -9.66 -12.05
N VAL A 70 -6.08 -9.14 -11.42
CA VAL A 70 -5.70 -9.56 -10.06
C VAL A 70 -6.24 -8.59 -9.01
N PHE A 71 -6.69 -9.13 -7.89
CA PHE A 71 -7.14 -8.42 -6.71
C PHE A 71 -6.38 -8.92 -5.47
N THR A 72 -5.72 -8.00 -4.77
CA THR A 72 -4.89 -8.30 -3.60
C THR A 72 -5.44 -7.62 -2.34
N PRO A 73 -6.45 -8.20 -1.67
CA PRO A 73 -6.98 -7.64 -0.44
C PRO A 73 -5.97 -7.75 0.71
N ASN A 74 -6.13 -6.93 1.75
CA ASN A 74 -5.37 -7.03 2.99
C ASN A 74 -6.08 -7.88 4.06
N TRP A 75 -7.15 -8.58 3.69
CA TRP A 75 -7.93 -9.46 4.55
C TRP A 75 -8.12 -10.81 3.87
N VAL A 76 -8.30 -11.86 4.66
CA VAL A 76 -8.52 -13.23 4.14
C VAL A 76 -9.95 -13.36 3.63
N ILE A 77 -10.11 -13.86 2.41
CA ILE A 77 -11.41 -14.15 1.81
C ILE A 77 -11.60 -15.67 1.80
N PRO A 78 -12.75 -16.20 2.27
CA PRO A 78 -13.03 -17.62 2.17
C PRO A 78 -12.84 -18.14 0.75
N THR A 79 -12.20 -19.30 0.60
CA THR A 79 -11.85 -19.87 -0.72
C THR A 79 -13.06 -19.97 -1.64
N ALA A 80 -14.23 -20.37 -1.12
CA ALA A 80 -15.47 -20.45 -1.90
C ALA A 80 -15.90 -19.10 -2.50
N ASP A 81 -15.68 -18.00 -1.77
CA ASP A 81 -16.01 -16.65 -2.24
C ASP A 81 -14.95 -16.13 -3.21
N LYS A 82 -13.66 -16.40 -2.95
CA LYS A 82 -12.56 -16.07 -3.88
C LYS A 82 -12.79 -16.64 -5.28
N ARG A 83 -13.32 -17.86 -5.35
CA ARG A 83 -13.63 -18.55 -6.63
C ARG A 83 -14.76 -17.89 -7.43
N LYS A 84 -15.64 -17.11 -6.77
CA LYS A 84 -16.77 -16.39 -7.40
C LYS A 84 -16.44 -14.96 -7.82
N ILE A 85 -15.28 -14.45 -7.41
CA ILE A 85 -14.80 -13.13 -7.83
C ILE A 85 -14.21 -13.26 -9.25
N PRO A 86 -14.65 -12.43 -10.22
CA PRO A 86 -14.15 -12.44 -11.60
C PRO A 86 -12.76 -11.79 -11.74
N ALA A 87 -11.86 -12.13 -10.82
CA ALA A 87 -10.49 -11.67 -10.72
C ALA A 87 -9.66 -12.78 -10.06
N LEU A 88 -8.39 -12.94 -10.41
CA LEU A 88 -7.45 -13.71 -9.61
C LEU A 88 -7.33 -13.02 -8.24
N VAL A 89 -7.62 -13.73 -7.15
CA VAL A 89 -7.58 -13.15 -5.81
C VAL A 89 -6.38 -13.72 -5.08
N ALA A 90 -5.48 -12.85 -4.63
CA ALA A 90 -4.31 -13.22 -3.84
C ALA A 90 -4.37 -12.47 -2.50
N ASP A 91 -4.91 -13.13 -1.48
CA ASP A 91 -5.07 -12.57 -0.14
C ASP A 91 -3.86 -12.93 0.77
N PRO A 92 -3.81 -12.44 2.02
CA PRO A 92 -2.68 -12.75 2.91
C PRO A 92 -2.46 -14.24 3.17
N SER A 93 -3.52 -15.06 3.17
CA SER A 93 -3.40 -16.52 3.37
C SER A 93 -2.79 -17.22 2.15
N ASP A 94 -2.92 -16.63 0.97
CA ASP A 94 -2.30 -17.12 -0.26
C ASP A 94 -0.81 -16.75 -0.28
N LEU A 95 -0.47 -15.53 0.13
CA LEU A 95 0.87 -14.95 0.02
C LEU A 95 1.82 -15.28 1.18
N PHE A 96 1.31 -15.48 2.40
CA PHE A 96 2.12 -15.68 3.60
C PHE A 96 1.93 -17.06 4.22
N ASP A 97 3.00 -17.63 4.75
CA ASP A 97 2.95 -18.87 5.54
C ASP A 97 2.45 -18.62 6.98
N SER A 98 2.33 -19.69 7.77
CA SER A 98 1.90 -19.60 9.18
C SER A 98 2.84 -18.78 10.07
N SER A 99 4.05 -18.51 9.60
CA SER A 99 5.08 -17.72 10.27
C SER A 99 5.13 -16.27 9.78
N ASN A 100 4.17 -15.85 8.93
CA ASN A 100 4.11 -14.55 8.26
C ASN A 100 5.28 -14.27 7.29
N ASN A 101 5.98 -15.31 6.82
CA ASN A 101 6.95 -15.16 5.74
C ASN A 101 6.25 -15.25 4.39
N TYR A 102 6.78 -14.54 3.40
CA TYR A 102 6.29 -14.66 2.04
C TYR A 102 6.55 -16.07 1.51
N LYS A 103 5.53 -16.73 0.96
CA LYS A 103 5.66 -18.08 0.42
C LYS A 103 6.61 -18.08 -0.78
N LEU A 104 7.57 -18.99 -0.77
CA LEU A 104 8.49 -19.14 -1.89
C LEU A 104 7.79 -19.78 -3.09
N PRO A 105 8.31 -19.61 -4.32
CA PRO A 105 7.76 -20.25 -5.51
C PRO A 105 7.48 -21.77 -5.36
N ALA A 106 8.38 -22.48 -4.70
CA ALA A 106 8.25 -23.92 -4.43
C ALA A 106 7.06 -24.28 -3.50
N SER A 107 6.54 -23.32 -2.75
CA SER A 107 5.37 -23.46 -1.86
C SER A 107 4.04 -23.32 -2.60
N PHE A 108 4.06 -23.12 -3.92
CA PHE A 108 2.89 -23.11 -4.81
C PHE A 108 2.87 -24.32 -5.78
N PRO A 109 3.00 -25.57 -5.31
CA PRO A 109 2.93 -26.72 -6.21
C PRO A 109 1.51 -26.77 -6.79
N ASN A 110 1.40 -26.54 -8.10
CA ASN A 110 0.16 -26.51 -8.89
C ASN A 110 -0.64 -25.19 -8.91
N GLU A 111 -0.07 -24.07 -8.45
CA GLU A 111 -0.66 -22.73 -8.63
C GLU A 111 0.26 -21.84 -9.48
N PRO A 112 0.33 -22.04 -10.81
CA PRO A 112 1.18 -21.24 -11.70
C PRO A 112 0.81 -19.74 -11.68
N SER A 113 -0.36 -19.38 -11.14
CA SER A 113 -0.93 -18.04 -11.19
C SER A 113 -0.51 -17.12 -10.03
N LEU A 114 -0.15 -17.66 -8.86
CA LEU A 114 0.19 -16.88 -7.66
C LEU A 114 1.69 -16.69 -7.44
N ILE A 115 2.51 -17.54 -8.09
CA ILE A 115 3.93 -17.75 -7.83
C ILE A 115 4.80 -16.47 -7.99
N ASN A 116 4.27 -15.43 -8.64
CA ASN A 116 4.96 -14.16 -8.91
C ASN A 116 4.13 -12.89 -8.60
N ILE A 117 3.09 -12.98 -7.76
CA ILE A 117 2.27 -11.80 -7.41
C ILE A 117 2.89 -11.04 -6.25
N PHE A 118 3.73 -10.05 -6.56
CA PHE A 118 4.29 -9.13 -5.58
C PHE A 118 3.58 -7.78 -5.69
N PRO A 119 2.69 -7.40 -4.75
CA PRO A 119 2.12 -6.06 -4.74
C PRO A 119 3.24 -5.02 -4.63
N ALA A 120 3.51 -4.33 -5.74
CA ALA A 120 4.52 -3.29 -5.78
C ALA A 120 3.98 -1.96 -5.26
N PHE A 121 4.83 -1.21 -4.59
CA PHE A 121 4.50 0.12 -4.12
C PHE A 121 4.51 1.11 -5.29
N LYS A 122 3.32 1.51 -5.78
CA LYS A 122 3.15 2.31 -7.00
C LYS A 122 3.20 3.83 -6.80
N LYS A 123 3.21 4.33 -5.56
CA LYS A 123 2.96 5.75 -5.27
C LYS A 123 3.93 6.71 -5.97
N PHE A 124 5.19 6.29 -6.12
CA PHE A 124 6.23 7.06 -6.81
C PHE A 124 6.52 6.52 -8.22
N SER A 125 5.70 5.61 -8.75
CA SER A 125 5.81 5.18 -10.14
C SER A 125 5.44 6.34 -11.05
N GLY A 126 6.39 6.82 -11.86
CA GLY A 126 6.15 7.84 -12.87
C GLY A 126 5.85 7.21 -14.23
N LYS A 127 4.78 7.67 -14.90
CA LYS A 127 4.59 7.41 -16.34
C LYS A 127 5.68 8.10 -17.16
N MET A 128 6.03 9.33 -16.79
CA MET A 128 6.89 10.17 -17.62
C MET A 128 8.36 9.97 -17.25
N TYR A 129 9.22 9.87 -18.26
CA TYR A 129 10.69 9.90 -18.16
C TYR A 129 11.41 8.68 -17.57
N ALA A 130 10.90 7.46 -17.73
CA ALA A 130 11.78 6.29 -17.67
C ALA A 130 12.43 6.09 -19.06
N GLN A 131 13.63 6.63 -19.28
CA GLN A 131 14.45 6.21 -20.42
C GLN A 131 14.97 4.78 -20.21
N SER A 132 15.10 4.37 -18.95
CA SER A 132 15.44 3.02 -18.49
C SER A 132 14.88 2.83 -17.08
N ASN A 133 14.81 1.59 -16.58
CA ASN A 133 14.46 1.30 -15.17
C ASN A 133 15.48 1.86 -14.15
N GLN A 134 16.49 2.63 -14.58
CA GLN A 134 17.58 3.11 -13.74
C GLN A 134 17.44 4.59 -13.30
N ASN A 135 16.52 5.36 -13.89
CA ASN A 135 16.30 6.75 -13.53
C ASN A 135 14.82 7.12 -13.48
N TRP A 136 14.45 7.86 -12.43
CA TRP A 136 13.12 8.44 -12.25
C TRP A 136 13.25 9.95 -12.06
N LEU A 137 12.47 10.72 -12.82
CA LEU A 137 12.47 12.19 -12.79
C LEU A 137 11.16 12.71 -12.20
N GLY A 138 10.97 12.56 -10.90
CA GLY A 138 9.83 13.16 -10.21
C GLY A 138 10.23 13.84 -8.91
N ASP A 139 9.34 14.71 -8.43
CA ASP A 139 9.55 15.44 -7.19
C ASP A 139 9.19 14.57 -5.99
N ILE A 140 10.03 14.62 -4.95
CA ILE A 140 9.74 13.99 -3.67
C ILE A 140 9.08 15.03 -2.76
N PRO A 141 7.83 14.82 -2.31
CA PRO A 141 7.15 15.79 -1.45
C PRO A 141 7.81 15.83 -0.06
N ILE A 142 8.13 17.05 0.40
CA ILE A 142 8.51 17.31 1.80
C ILE A 142 7.27 17.62 2.64
N ILE A 143 6.30 18.35 2.06
CA ILE A 143 4.99 18.62 2.63
C ILE A 143 3.97 18.65 1.50
N ARG A 144 2.74 18.20 1.79
CA ARG A 144 1.62 18.30 0.85
C ARG A 144 0.29 18.41 1.55
N LEU A 145 -0.72 18.86 0.82
CA LEU A 145 -2.04 19.16 1.37
C LEU A 145 -2.69 17.96 2.09
N GLY A 146 -2.47 16.73 1.61
CA GLY A 146 -2.98 15.53 2.27
C GLY A 146 -2.44 15.33 3.69
N GLU A 147 -1.17 15.67 3.92
CA GLU A 147 -0.60 15.68 5.26
C GLU A 147 -1.22 16.78 6.13
N VAL A 148 -1.37 17.99 5.57
CA VAL A 148 -1.91 19.15 6.29
C VAL A 148 -3.32 18.88 6.82
N TYR A 149 -4.18 18.23 6.04
CA TYR A 149 -5.51 17.81 6.51
C TYR A 149 -5.44 16.87 7.71
N LEU A 150 -4.51 15.91 7.70
CA LEU A 150 -4.36 14.95 8.80
C LEU A 150 -3.72 15.59 10.04
N ILE A 151 -2.81 16.55 9.87
CA ILE A 151 -2.28 17.38 10.96
C ILE A 151 -3.42 18.21 11.59
N ALA A 152 -4.26 18.85 10.75
CA ALA A 152 -5.40 19.62 11.23
C ALA A 152 -6.44 18.77 11.96
N ALA A 153 -6.69 17.54 11.48
CA ALA A 153 -7.55 16.58 12.16
C ALA A 153 -6.99 16.20 13.55
N GLU A 154 -5.69 15.92 13.63
CA GLU A 154 -5.04 15.56 14.89
C GLU A 154 -5.07 16.72 15.88
N ALA A 155 -4.79 17.94 15.41
CA ALA A 155 -4.86 19.15 16.22
C ALA A 155 -6.26 19.42 16.75
N ALA A 156 -7.32 19.20 15.97
CA ALA A 156 -8.70 19.36 16.42
C ALA A 156 -9.06 18.41 17.57
N ILE A 157 -8.55 17.17 17.54
CA ILE A 157 -8.69 16.20 18.63
C ILE A 157 -7.90 16.64 19.86
N LEU A 158 -6.63 17.00 19.70
CA LEU A 158 -5.75 17.30 20.84
C LEU A 158 -6.09 18.63 21.53
N ALA A 159 -6.54 19.64 20.78
CA ALA A 159 -6.79 20.97 21.33
C ALA A 159 -8.16 21.09 22.02
N SER A 160 -9.19 20.41 21.51
CA SER A 160 -10.56 20.60 21.99
C SER A 160 -11.45 19.36 21.89
N ASN A 161 -10.88 18.20 21.52
CA ASN A 161 -11.63 16.97 21.28
C ASN A 161 -12.78 17.16 20.27
N ASP A 162 -12.59 18.02 19.27
CA ASP A 162 -13.60 18.31 18.25
C ASP A 162 -13.61 17.21 17.18
N VAL A 163 -14.31 16.12 17.50
CA VAL A 163 -14.44 14.92 16.66
C VAL A 163 -15.17 15.19 15.34
N LEU A 164 -16.08 16.17 15.31
CA LEU A 164 -16.79 16.54 14.09
C LEU A 164 -15.85 17.22 13.11
N LYS A 165 -15.07 18.19 13.58
CA LYS A 165 -14.07 18.88 12.76
C LYS A 165 -12.97 17.91 12.28
N ALA A 166 -12.50 17.02 13.16
CA ALA A 166 -11.53 16.00 12.79
C ALA A 166 -12.02 15.06 11.67
N SER A 167 -13.24 14.53 11.81
CA SER A 167 -13.83 13.65 10.78
C SER A 167 -14.05 14.38 9.45
N ASN A 168 -14.43 15.66 9.47
CA ASN A 168 -14.55 16.46 8.25
C ASN A 168 -13.21 16.56 7.49
N TYR A 169 -12.10 16.82 8.19
CA TYR A 169 -10.77 16.86 7.55
C TYR A 169 -10.33 15.49 7.01
N VAL A 170 -10.51 14.42 7.79
CA VAL A 170 -10.20 13.05 7.36
C VAL A 170 -11.02 12.66 6.12
N ASN A 171 -12.30 13.02 6.08
CA ASN A 171 -13.20 12.66 4.99
C ASN A 171 -12.87 13.36 3.66
N VAL A 172 -12.17 14.50 3.66
CA VAL A 172 -11.63 15.09 2.42
C VAL A 172 -10.66 14.12 1.75
N ILE A 173 -9.76 13.51 2.52
CA ILE A 173 -8.77 12.55 2.02
C ILE A 173 -9.44 11.25 1.60
N ARG A 174 -10.34 10.72 2.43
CA ARG A 174 -11.02 9.45 2.17
C ARG A 174 -11.93 9.50 0.95
N LYS A 175 -12.64 10.62 0.71
CA LYS A 175 -13.41 10.82 -0.53
C LYS A 175 -12.51 10.84 -1.75
N ARG A 176 -11.40 11.58 -1.72
CA ARG A 176 -10.44 11.64 -2.85
C ARG A 176 -9.83 10.27 -3.16
N ALA A 177 -9.59 9.44 -2.15
CA ALA A 177 -9.04 8.10 -2.31
C ALA A 177 -10.08 7.04 -2.70
N ALA A 178 -11.38 7.36 -2.59
CA ALA A 178 -12.45 6.42 -2.88
C ALA A 178 -12.67 6.23 -4.38
N ILE A 179 -13.32 5.13 -4.73
CA ILE A 179 -13.94 5.00 -6.06
C ILE A 179 -15.13 5.98 -6.08
N THR A 180 -15.19 6.86 -7.08
CA THR A 180 -16.17 7.97 -7.16
C THR A 180 -17.62 7.53 -6.91
N SER A 181 -18.04 6.38 -7.43
CA SER A 181 -19.40 5.87 -7.22
C SER A 181 -19.66 5.26 -5.83
N ARG A 182 -18.64 5.20 -4.97
CA ARG A 182 -18.65 4.49 -3.68
C ARG A 182 -18.04 5.32 -2.54
N GLU A 183 -17.96 6.63 -2.70
CA GLU A 183 -17.43 7.55 -1.68
C GLU A 183 -18.12 7.38 -0.32
N ALA A 184 -19.43 7.17 -0.32
CA ALA A 184 -20.22 6.99 0.91
C ALA A 184 -19.74 5.81 1.76
N GLU A 185 -19.22 4.74 1.15
CA GLU A 185 -18.69 3.58 1.86
C GLU A 185 -17.33 3.84 2.53
N MET A 186 -16.66 4.91 2.14
CA MET A 186 -15.33 5.27 2.64
C MET A 186 -15.39 6.33 3.74
N LEU A 187 -16.55 6.89 4.09
CA LEU A 187 -16.63 7.96 5.09
C LEU A 187 -16.35 7.45 6.50
N ALA A 188 -15.51 8.18 7.22
CA ALA A 188 -15.29 8.03 8.65
C ALA A 188 -16.33 8.85 9.43
N THR A 189 -16.83 8.28 10.52
CA THR A 189 -17.78 8.94 11.41
C THR A 189 -17.07 9.73 12.51
N PRO A 190 -17.70 10.76 13.09
CA PRO A 190 -17.13 11.47 14.25
C PRO A 190 -16.80 10.53 15.41
N ALA A 191 -17.60 9.49 15.66
CA ALA A 191 -17.41 8.54 16.75
C ALA A 191 -16.10 7.72 16.64
N GLU A 192 -15.55 7.58 15.44
CA GLU A 192 -14.29 6.88 15.21
C GLU A 192 -13.06 7.76 15.47
N MET A 193 -13.23 9.08 15.57
CA MET A 193 -12.11 10.03 15.59
C MET A 193 -11.39 10.02 16.92
N ASN A 194 -10.13 9.61 16.87
CA ASN A 194 -9.14 9.75 17.92
C ASN A 194 -7.74 9.75 17.29
N VAL A 195 -6.71 10.05 18.09
CA VAL A 195 -5.32 10.07 17.62
C VAL A 195 -4.90 8.76 16.96
N ALA A 196 -5.36 7.61 17.47
CA ALA A 196 -5.02 6.30 16.91
C ALA A 196 -5.66 6.07 15.52
N TYR A 197 -6.89 6.55 15.30
CA TYR A 197 -7.52 6.54 13.99
C TYR A 197 -6.72 7.38 13.00
N ILE A 198 -6.38 8.62 13.38
CA ILE A 198 -5.64 9.56 12.53
C ILE A 198 -4.24 9.02 12.22
N LEU A 199 -3.57 8.38 13.19
CA LEU A 199 -2.28 7.72 12.98
C LEU A 199 -2.36 6.56 11.97
N LYS A 200 -3.48 5.82 11.94
CA LYS A 200 -3.72 4.79 10.92
C LYS A 200 -3.94 5.41 9.54
N GLU A 201 -4.71 6.50 9.45
CA GLU A 201 -4.96 7.20 8.19
C GLU A 201 -3.67 7.83 7.64
N ARG A 202 -2.85 8.46 8.49
CA ARG A 202 -1.50 8.93 8.13
C ARG A 202 -0.62 7.81 7.59
N GLY A 203 -0.66 6.63 8.20
CA GLY A 203 0.07 5.46 7.72
C GLY A 203 -0.35 4.99 6.32
N ARG A 204 -1.63 5.13 5.96
CA ARG A 204 -2.16 4.78 4.62
C ARG A 204 -1.83 5.86 3.59
N GLU A 205 -2.15 7.10 3.93
CA GLU A 205 -2.05 8.24 3.03
C GLU A 205 -0.59 8.61 2.76
N LEU A 206 0.28 8.58 3.78
CA LEU A 206 1.67 9.05 3.75
C LEU A 206 2.68 7.89 3.64
N ALA A 207 2.23 6.68 3.28
CA ALA A 207 3.14 5.56 3.02
C ALA A 207 4.24 5.97 2.03
N GLY A 208 5.50 5.64 2.34
CA GLY A 208 6.67 5.99 1.53
C GLY A 208 7.16 7.44 1.64
N GLU A 209 6.51 8.32 2.41
CA GLU A 209 6.86 9.75 2.48
C GLU A 209 7.69 10.11 3.73
N HIS A 210 8.51 9.19 4.24
CA HIS A 210 9.48 9.45 5.34
C HIS A 210 8.91 9.92 6.69
N THR A 211 7.59 9.91 6.89
CA THR A 211 6.93 10.42 8.12
C THR A 211 6.70 9.37 9.21
N ARG A 212 6.61 8.09 8.84
CA ARG A 212 6.08 7.04 9.73
C ARG A 212 6.85 6.87 11.04
N TRP A 213 8.17 6.88 10.99
CA TRP A 213 8.99 6.73 12.21
C TRP A 213 8.77 7.90 13.18
N ILE A 214 8.68 9.12 12.64
CA ILE A 214 8.45 10.35 13.43
C ILE A 214 7.05 10.31 14.06
N ASP A 215 6.04 9.92 13.29
CA ASP A 215 4.67 9.76 13.78
C ASP A 215 4.57 8.75 14.92
N LEU A 216 5.19 7.57 14.77
CA LEU A 216 5.20 6.58 15.84
C LEU A 216 5.93 7.08 17.08
N LYS A 217 7.07 7.77 16.90
CA LYS A 217 7.85 8.30 18.03
C LYS A 217 7.07 9.36 18.80
N ARG A 218 6.56 10.39 18.12
CA ARG A 218 5.87 11.52 18.76
C ARG A 218 4.54 11.13 19.41
N THR A 219 3.89 10.08 18.92
CA THR A 219 2.62 9.56 19.49
C THR A 219 2.84 8.48 20.55
N GLY A 220 4.09 8.13 20.88
CA GLY A 220 4.40 7.05 21.84
C GLY A 220 4.11 5.64 21.31
N ASN A 221 3.87 5.47 20.01
CA ASN A 221 3.58 4.18 19.37
C ASN A 221 4.84 3.49 18.80
N LEU A 222 6.03 4.06 18.96
CA LEU A 222 7.29 3.42 18.57
C LEU A 222 7.71 2.39 19.64
N THR A 223 6.93 1.32 19.78
CA THR A 223 7.09 0.32 20.84
C THR A 223 7.02 -1.11 20.30
N THR A 224 7.62 -2.05 21.01
CA THR A 224 7.53 -3.49 20.67
C THR A 224 6.09 -3.96 20.61
N ALA A 225 5.23 -3.53 21.56
CA ALA A 225 3.82 -3.91 21.59
C ALA A 225 3.05 -3.42 20.34
N TYR A 226 3.31 -2.19 19.90
CA TYR A 226 2.73 -1.66 18.67
C TYR A 226 3.19 -2.46 17.45
N PHE A 227 4.49 -2.78 17.37
CA PHE A 227 5.02 -3.59 16.27
C PHE A 227 4.49 -5.02 16.28
N GLN A 228 4.31 -5.67 17.43
CA GLN A 228 3.71 -7.01 17.48
C GLN A 228 2.32 -7.04 16.81
N GLN A 229 1.55 -5.96 16.92
CA GLN A 229 0.21 -5.85 16.34
C GLN A 229 0.21 -5.40 14.87
N THR A 230 1.24 -4.66 14.43
CA THR A 230 1.20 -3.93 13.14
C THR A 230 2.32 -4.30 12.17
N ASN A 231 3.41 -4.85 12.67
CA ASN A 231 4.58 -5.30 11.90
C ASN A 231 5.34 -6.41 12.68
N PRO A 232 4.82 -7.65 12.68
CA PRO A 232 5.39 -8.76 13.43
C PRO A 232 6.80 -9.16 12.97
N ILE A 233 7.23 -8.75 11.77
CA ILE A 233 8.58 -9.00 11.24
C ILE A 233 9.61 -8.12 11.96
N ILE A 234 9.27 -6.85 12.23
CA ILE A 234 10.18 -5.91 12.90
C ILE A 234 10.18 -6.12 14.41
N ALA A 235 9.05 -6.53 15.00
CA ALA A 235 8.86 -6.59 16.44
C ALA A 235 9.97 -7.34 17.22
N PRO A 236 10.47 -8.52 16.78
CA PRO A 236 11.54 -9.24 17.49
C PRO A 236 12.88 -8.51 17.51
N ASN A 237 13.11 -7.63 16.53
CA ASN A 237 14.38 -6.92 16.36
C ASN A 237 14.33 -5.48 16.88
N PHE A 238 13.22 -5.04 17.47
CA PHE A 238 13.10 -3.69 18.00
C PHE A 238 13.56 -3.61 19.46
N ASP A 239 14.69 -2.93 19.70
CA ASP A 239 15.16 -2.57 21.04
C ASP A 239 14.76 -1.12 21.39
N PRO A 240 13.82 -0.88 22.32
CA PRO A 240 13.40 0.47 22.69
C PRO A 240 14.53 1.32 23.31
N LYS A 241 15.57 0.70 23.87
CA LYS A 241 16.73 1.42 24.42
C LYS A 241 17.63 2.01 23.35
N LYS A 242 17.59 1.47 22.12
CA LYS A 242 18.46 1.88 21.02
C LYS A 242 17.69 2.55 19.88
N HIS A 243 16.55 2.00 19.49
CA HIS A 243 15.88 2.30 18.22
C HIS A 243 14.91 3.49 18.28
N THR A 244 14.77 4.11 19.45
CA THR A 244 13.96 5.33 19.66
C THR A 244 14.70 6.61 19.25
N VAL A 245 16.02 6.55 19.09
CA VAL A 245 16.89 7.62 18.60
C VAL A 245 17.82 7.09 17.50
N ARG A 246 18.51 7.99 16.80
CA ARG A 246 19.57 7.60 15.86
C ARG A 246 20.92 7.64 16.59
N PRO A 247 21.85 6.72 16.31
CA PRO A 247 23.20 6.83 16.84
C PRO A 247 23.88 8.08 16.31
N ILE A 248 24.70 8.71 17.14
CA ILE A 248 25.65 9.72 16.68
C ILE A 248 26.76 8.97 15.93
N PRO A 249 27.08 9.33 14.68
CA PRO A 249 28.15 8.66 13.95
C PRO A 249 29.48 8.72 14.72
N GLN A 250 30.19 7.58 14.80
CA GLN A 250 31.39 7.45 15.63
C GLN A 250 32.45 8.51 15.30
N TYR A 251 32.63 8.85 14.03
CA TYR A 251 33.60 9.86 13.61
C TYR A 251 33.30 11.27 14.15
N PHE A 252 32.05 11.60 14.52
CA PHE A 252 31.74 12.85 15.20
C PHE A 252 32.15 12.80 16.67
N LEU A 253 31.99 11.63 17.32
CA LEU A 253 32.41 11.43 18.70
C LEU A 253 33.94 11.47 18.82
N ASP A 254 34.65 10.87 17.86
CA ASP A 254 36.12 10.86 17.85
C ASP A 254 36.72 12.26 17.64
N ALA A 255 35.96 13.18 17.05
CA ALA A 255 36.40 14.55 16.74
C ALA A 255 36.19 15.56 17.89
N ILE A 256 35.47 15.19 18.95
CA ILE A 256 35.11 16.09 20.06
C ILE A 256 35.76 15.64 21.37
N THR A 257 36.11 16.60 22.23
CA THR A 257 36.79 16.32 23.51
C THR A 257 35.85 15.82 24.60
N ASN A 258 34.53 16.05 24.47
CA ASN A 258 33.50 15.66 25.44
C ASN A 258 32.57 14.54 24.92
N ALA A 259 33.10 13.62 24.11
CA ALA A 259 32.34 12.52 23.50
C ALA A 259 31.52 11.68 24.51
N SER A 260 32.04 11.50 25.72
CA SER A 260 31.38 10.76 26.81
C SER A 260 30.08 11.40 27.30
N GLU A 261 29.87 12.71 27.10
CA GLU A 261 28.63 13.40 27.46
C GLU A 261 27.46 13.05 26.52
N PHE A 262 27.77 12.67 25.28
CA PHE A 262 26.77 12.36 24.27
C PHE A 262 26.51 10.85 24.14
N GLY A 263 27.57 10.04 24.20
CA GLY A 263 27.51 8.60 23.97
C GLY A 263 27.03 8.24 22.55
N ASN A 264 26.82 6.95 22.29
CA ASN A 264 26.43 6.42 20.98
C ASN A 264 25.00 5.85 20.94
N ASN A 265 24.19 6.11 21.97
CA ASN A 265 22.82 5.59 22.13
C ASN A 265 22.73 4.05 22.16
N GLY A 266 23.74 3.37 22.75
CA GLY A 266 23.74 1.93 22.97
C GLY A 266 24.19 1.11 21.76
N TYR A 267 24.87 1.75 20.81
CA TYR A 267 25.49 1.14 19.64
C TYR A 267 26.97 0.80 19.85
#